data_AF-A0A061J7R2-F1
#
_entry.id   AF-A0A061J7R2-F1
#
_cell.length_a   1.000
_cell.length_b   1.000
_cell.length_c   1.000
_cell.angle_alpha   90.00
_cell.angle_beta   90.00
_cell.angle_gamma   90.00
#
_symmetry.space_group_name_H-M   'P 1'
#
loop_
_entity.id
_entity.type
_entity.pdbx_description
1 polymer ?
#
loop_
_entity_poly.entity_id
_entity_poly.type
_entity_poly.pdbx_seq_one_letter_code
_entity_poly.pdbx_strand_id
1 'polypeptide(L)'
;MDFDATRTARLEHAAEEVAEAKQYLVALDRRQHQYREATRVLGKTRDTDDVWLLCSGRVFVKSNLRLKGTLNYLFWKLHTGEKEIENGHEELKAKVASLAELEGPDQTISKFFKGFELKSTTPEKMKMTSV
;
A
#
# COMPACT_ATOMS: atom_id res chain seq x y z
N MET A 1 14.14 -37.47 0.65
CA MET A 1 14.01 -36.02 0.83
C MET A 1 13.10 -35.80 2.02
N ASP A 2 13.50 -34.96 2.96
CA ASP A 2 12.75 -34.74 4.19
C ASP A 2 11.51 -33.87 3.91
N PHE A 3 10.34 -34.46 4.08
CA PHE A 3 9.05 -33.83 3.76
C PHE A 3 8.80 -32.61 4.65
N ASP A 4 9.33 -32.64 5.87
CA ASP A 4 9.15 -31.59 6.86
C ASP A 4 10.00 -30.35 6.52
N ALA A 5 11.27 -30.55 6.13
CA ALA A 5 12.16 -29.48 5.67
C ALA A 5 11.60 -28.73 4.44
N THR A 6 10.95 -29.47 3.52
CA THR A 6 10.34 -28.88 2.32
C THR A 6 9.10 -28.04 2.67
N ARG A 7 8.31 -28.47 3.66
CA ARG A 7 7.14 -27.72 4.15
C ARG A 7 7.56 -26.45 4.87
N THR A 8 8.56 -26.53 5.75
CA THR A 8 9.08 -25.36 6.49
C THR A 8 9.65 -24.30 5.55
N ALA A 9 10.45 -24.70 4.55
CA ALA A 9 10.98 -23.75 3.57
C ALA A 9 9.88 -23.01 2.78
N ARG A 10 8.77 -23.69 2.46
CA ARG A 10 7.62 -23.05 1.78
C ARG A 10 6.89 -22.06 2.68
N LEU A 11 6.75 -22.38 3.97
CA LEU A 11 6.16 -21.49 4.96
C LEU A 11 7.01 -20.24 5.17
N GLU A 12 8.32 -20.41 5.33
CA GLU A 12 9.26 -19.30 5.49
C GLU A 12 9.24 -18.37 4.27
N HIS A 13 9.26 -18.95 3.06
CA HIS A 13 9.17 -18.16 1.83
C HIS A 13 7.85 -17.37 1.76
N ALA A 14 6.70 -18.01 2.00
CA ALA A 14 5.40 -17.32 2.00
C ALA A 14 5.31 -16.23 3.07
N ALA A 15 5.92 -16.43 4.24
CA ALA A 15 5.99 -15.43 5.29
C ALA A 15 6.87 -14.23 4.89
N GLU A 16 7.99 -14.48 4.20
CA GLU A 16 8.85 -13.43 3.66
C GLU A 16 8.13 -12.61 2.59
N GLU A 17 7.39 -13.25 1.68
CA GLU A 17 6.59 -12.56 0.67
C GLU A 17 5.52 -11.65 1.28
N VAL A 18 4.87 -12.09 2.36
CA VAL A 18 3.92 -11.26 3.11
C VAL A 18 4.62 -10.07 3.76
N ALA A 19 5.79 -10.31 4.37
CA ALA A 19 6.56 -9.26 5.02
C ALA A 19 7.04 -8.19 4.02
N GLU A 20 7.52 -8.62 2.85
CA GLU A 20 7.93 -7.73 1.75
C GLU A 20 6.76 -6.90 1.22
N ALA A 21 5.62 -7.54 0.91
CA ALA A 21 4.42 -6.84 0.43
C ALA A 21 3.92 -5.79 1.44
N LYS A 22 3.97 -6.12 2.74
CA LYS A 22 3.65 -5.17 3.81
C LYS A 22 4.64 -3.99 3.85
N GLN A 23 5.95 -4.26 3.77
CA GLN A 23 6.95 -3.21 3.77
C GLN A 23 6.81 -2.28 2.56
N TYR A 24 6.47 -2.84 1.40
CA TYR A 24 6.18 -2.10 0.19
C TYR A 24 5.01 -1.11 0.38
N LEU A 25 3.89 -1.57 0.96
CA LEU A 25 2.75 -0.70 1.28
C LEU A 25 3.14 0.46 2.22
N VAL A 26 3.91 0.16 3.28
CA VAL A 26 4.40 1.21 4.20
C VAL A 26 5.26 2.24 3.46
N ALA A 27 6.10 1.79 2.53
CA ALA A 27 6.92 2.68 1.71
C ALA A 27 6.08 3.55 0.75
N LEU A 28 5.01 2.99 0.17
CA LEU A 28 4.06 3.73 -0.67
C LEU A 28 3.31 4.79 0.14
N ASP A 29 2.80 4.45 1.32
CA ASP A 29 2.10 5.39 2.20
C ASP A 29 3.00 6.56 2.61
N ARG A 30 4.24 6.24 3.01
CA ARG A 30 5.24 7.27 3.34
C ARG A 30 5.48 8.20 2.15
N ARG A 31 5.59 7.65 0.95
CA ARG A 31 5.81 8.43 -0.28
C ARG A 31 4.60 9.30 -0.63
N GLN A 32 3.39 8.78 -0.47
CA GLN A 32 2.14 9.54 -0.63
C GLN A 32 2.08 10.72 0.34
N HIS A 33 2.45 10.50 1.60
CA HIS A 33 2.51 11.59 2.58
C HIS A 33 3.53 12.67 2.17
N GLN A 34 4.71 12.27 1.69
CA GLN A 34 5.72 13.20 1.20
C GLN A 34 5.20 14.04 0.02
N TYR A 35 4.48 13.42 -0.92
CA TYR A 35 3.88 14.16 -2.04
C TYR A 35 2.76 15.11 -1.59
N ARG A 36 1.93 14.72 -0.61
CA ARG A 36 0.90 15.61 -0.04
C ARG A 36 1.53 16.86 0.57
N GLU A 37 2.57 16.66 1.38
CA GLU A 37 3.29 17.78 2.00
C GLU A 37 4.02 18.65 0.97
N ALA A 38 4.65 18.04 -0.04
CA ALA A 38 5.28 18.78 -1.14
C ALA A 38 4.26 19.65 -1.90
N THR A 39 3.12 19.08 -2.28
CA THR A 39 2.04 19.81 -2.96
C THR A 39 1.49 20.95 -2.10
N ARG A 40 1.31 20.71 -0.79
CA ARG A 40 0.82 21.71 0.17
C ARG A 40 1.78 22.90 0.28
N VAL A 41 3.09 22.65 0.34
CA VAL A 41 4.11 23.70 0.45
C VAL A 41 4.23 24.48 -0.87
N LEU A 42 4.35 23.76 -1.98
CA LEU A 42 4.48 24.38 -3.30
C LEU A 42 3.23 25.19 -3.69
N GLY A 43 2.03 24.72 -3.33
CA GLY A 43 0.78 25.44 -3.60
C GLY A 43 0.62 26.76 -2.85
N LYS A 44 1.38 26.98 -1.77
CA LYS A 44 1.43 28.26 -1.04
C LYS A 44 2.49 29.22 -1.56
N THR A 45 3.36 28.74 -2.44
CA THR A 45 4.47 29.54 -2.98
C THR A 45 3.97 30.33 -4.18
N ARG A 46 4.28 31.63 -4.24
CA ARG A 46 3.74 32.54 -5.27
C ARG A 46 4.45 32.41 -6.62
N ASP A 47 5.77 32.23 -6.60
CA ASP A 47 6.58 31.84 -7.75
C ASP A 47 7.94 31.38 -7.24
N THR A 48 8.45 30.26 -7.75
CA THR A 48 9.82 29.81 -7.50
C THR A 48 10.29 28.92 -8.65
N ASP A 49 11.49 29.22 -9.15
CA ASP A 49 12.16 28.45 -10.20
C ASP A 49 13.16 27.44 -9.63
N ASP A 50 13.25 27.34 -8.30
CA ASP A 50 14.23 26.48 -7.61
C ASP A 50 13.53 25.41 -6.79
N VAL A 51 12.76 24.57 -7.48
CA VAL A 51 12.11 23.41 -6.87
C VAL A 51 13.02 22.20 -7.00
N TRP A 52 13.41 21.64 -5.86
CA TRP A 52 14.18 20.40 -5.77
C TRP A 52 13.32 19.29 -5.19
N LEU A 53 13.25 18.16 -5.88
CA LEU A 53 12.49 16.99 -5.46
C LEU A 53 13.45 15.94 -4.90
N LEU A 54 13.13 15.42 -3.72
CA LEU A 54 13.83 14.28 -3.16
C LEU A 54 13.40 13.00 -3.90
N CYS A 55 14.34 12.36 -4.58
CA CYS A 55 14.16 11.05 -5.21
C CYS A 55 14.67 9.94 -4.29
N SER A 56 14.25 8.70 -4.57
CA SER A 56 14.73 7.50 -3.85
C SER A 56 16.26 7.48 -3.76
N GLY A 57 16.81 7.16 -2.58
CA GLY A 57 18.26 7.05 -2.38
C GLY A 57 18.98 8.32 -1.89
N ARG A 58 18.26 9.31 -1.33
CA ARG A 58 18.80 10.57 -0.76
C ARG A 58 19.34 11.57 -1.80
N VAL A 59 18.87 11.48 -3.03
CA VAL A 59 19.29 12.38 -4.12
C VAL A 59 18.21 13.44 -4.33
N PHE A 60 18.62 14.70 -4.44
CA PHE A 60 17.73 15.79 -4.86
C PHE A 60 17.90 16.04 -6.35
N VAL A 61 16.77 16.12 -7.07
CA VAL A 61 16.74 16.44 -8.49
C VAL A 61 16.03 17.77 -8.67
N LYS A 62 16.68 18.71 -9.36
CA LYS A 62 16.06 19.98 -9.71
C LYS A 62 14.96 19.76 -10.74
N SER A 63 13.78 20.33 -10.48
CA SER A 63 12.68 20.31 -11.44
C SER A 63 12.98 21.29 -12.57
N ASN A 64 12.94 20.80 -13.81
CA ASN A 64 13.00 21.66 -15.00
C ASN A 64 11.64 22.24 -15.38
N LEU A 65 10.59 21.89 -14.64
CA LEU A 65 9.24 22.40 -14.84
C LEU A 65 9.04 23.68 -14.04
N ARG A 66 8.23 24.61 -14.58
CA ARG A 66 7.70 25.71 -13.77
C ARG A 66 6.83 25.16 -12.65
N LEU A 67 6.65 25.93 -11.58
CA LEU A 67 5.89 25.57 -10.38
C LEU A 67 4.55 24.87 -10.68
N LYS A 68 3.75 25.39 -11.61
CA LYS A 68 2.47 24.78 -12.03
C LYS A 68 2.65 23.38 -12.64
N GLY A 69 3.68 23.18 -13.45
CA GLY A 69 4.02 21.88 -14.03
C GLY A 69 4.47 20.88 -12.96
N THR A 70 5.27 21.32 -12.00
CA THR A 70 5.70 20.49 -10.87
C THR A 70 4.52 20.09 -9.98
N LEU A 71 3.58 21.01 -9.72
CA LEU A 71 2.34 20.71 -9.00
C LEU A 71 1.49 19.67 -9.75
N ASN A 72 1.30 19.84 -11.07
CA ASN A 72 0.57 18.85 -11.88
C ASN A 72 1.22 17.46 -11.82
N TYR A 73 2.56 17.40 -11.86
CA TYR A 73 3.29 16.15 -11.69
C TYR A 73 3.04 15.50 -10.32
N LEU A 74 3.07 16.29 -9.25
CA LEU A 74 2.81 15.78 -7.89
C LEU A 74 1.36 15.31 -7.72
N PHE A 75 0.38 16.03 -8.29
CA PHE A 75 -1.02 15.58 -8.30
C PHE A 75 -1.19 14.26 -9.04
N TRP A 76 -0.55 14.12 -10.21
CA TRP A 76 -0.55 12.86 -10.94
C TRP A 76 0.07 11.73 -10.11
N LYS A 77 1.20 11.98 -9.43
CA LYS A 77 1.84 11.01 -8.53
C LYS A 77 0.96 10.61 -7.35
N LEU A 78 0.25 11.55 -6.75
CA LEU A 78 -0.73 11.26 -5.70
C LEU A 78 -1.80 10.31 -6.22
N HIS A 79 -2.47 10.65 -7.31
CA HIS A 79 -3.55 9.84 -7.87
C HIS A 79 -3.10 8.45 -8.34
N THR A 80 -1.93 8.34 -8.99
CA THR A 80 -1.40 7.03 -9.38
C THR A 80 -1.06 6.19 -8.17
N GLY A 81 -0.46 6.78 -7.13
CA GLY A 81 -0.09 6.02 -5.94
C GLY A 81 -1.27 5.58 -5.06
N GLU A 82 -2.43 6.26 -5.13
CA GLU A 82 -3.68 5.74 -4.53
C GLU A 82 -4.06 4.38 -5.13
N LYS A 83 -3.98 4.25 -6.46
CA LYS A 83 -4.23 2.97 -7.15
C LYS A 83 -3.17 1.93 -6.84
N GLU A 84 -1.90 2.34 -6.73
CA GLU A 84 -0.81 1.43 -6.35
C GLU A 84 -1.00 0.88 -4.92
N ILE A 85 -1.48 1.70 -3.99
CA ILE A 85 -1.79 1.27 -2.62
C ILE A 85 -2.96 0.28 -2.61
N GLU A 86 -4.04 0.58 -3.35
CA GLU A 86 -5.19 -0.33 -3.45
C GLU A 86 -4.76 -1.69 -4.02
N ASN A 87 -4.00 -1.70 -5.11
CA ASN A 87 -3.45 -2.92 -5.69
C ASN A 87 -2.54 -3.66 -4.71
N GLY A 88 -1.68 -2.94 -3.97
CA GLY A 88 -0.81 -3.54 -2.96
C GLY A 88 -1.58 -4.16 -1.79
N HIS A 89 -2.74 -3.61 -1.43
CA HIS A 89 -3.62 -4.22 -0.42
C HIS A 89 -4.23 -5.53 -0.92
N GLU A 90 -4.68 -5.59 -2.16
CA GLU A 90 -5.20 -6.82 -2.76
C GLU A 90 -4.11 -7.88 -2.90
N GLU A 91 -2.90 -7.49 -3.30
CA GLU A 91 -1.74 -8.39 -3.35
C GLU A 91 -1.37 -8.94 -1.96
N LEU A 92 -1.32 -8.06 -0.95
CA LEU A 92 -1.05 -8.47 0.43
C LEU A 92 -2.12 -9.45 0.93
N LYS A 93 -3.41 -9.19 0.69
CA LYS A 93 -4.49 -10.10 1.07
C LYS A 93 -4.30 -11.48 0.44
N ALA A 94 -3.97 -11.53 -0.85
CA ALA A 94 -3.73 -12.79 -1.57
C ALA A 94 -2.54 -13.56 -0.99
N LYS A 95 -1.42 -12.89 -0.71
CA LYS A 95 -0.23 -13.51 -0.10
C LYS A 95 -0.51 -14.02 1.30
N VAL A 96 -1.24 -13.26 2.13
CA VAL A 96 -1.59 -13.74 3.48
C VAL A 96 -2.59 -14.90 3.43
N ALA A 97 -3.54 -14.90 2.49
CA ALA A 97 -4.44 -16.04 2.30
C ALA A 97 -3.66 -17.31 1.92
N SER A 98 -2.70 -17.20 1.00
CA SER A 98 -1.83 -18.32 0.62
C SER A 98 -1.00 -18.84 1.80
N LEU A 99 -0.44 -17.94 2.63
CA LEU A 99 0.26 -18.33 3.85
C LEU A 99 -0.68 -19.07 4.83
N ALA A 100 -1.91 -18.59 5.02
CA ALA A 100 -2.89 -19.22 5.90
C ALA A 100 -3.26 -20.65 5.43
N GLU A 101 -3.39 -20.86 4.12
CA GLU A 101 -3.62 -22.18 3.53
C GLU A 101 -2.44 -23.14 3.76
N LEU A 102 -1.20 -22.65 3.65
CA LEU A 102 0.01 -23.45 3.89
C LEU A 102 0.19 -23.81 5.38
N GLU A 103 -0.16 -22.91 6.29
CA GLU A 103 -0.14 -23.14 7.73
C GLU A 103 -1.19 -24.18 8.16
N GLY A 104 -2.34 -24.19 7.48
CA GLY A 104 -3.43 -25.12 7.71
C GLY A 104 -4.44 -24.66 8.78
N PRO A 105 -5.60 -25.32 8.88
CA PRO A 105 -6.74 -24.86 9.70
C PRO A 105 -6.49 -24.87 11.22
N ASP A 106 -5.51 -25.65 11.69
CA ASP A 106 -5.13 -25.70 13.10
C ASP A 106 -4.14 -24.59 13.52
N GLN A 107 -3.52 -23.93 12.54
CA GLN A 107 -2.55 -22.87 12.80
C GLN A 107 -3.23 -21.49 12.67
N THR A 108 -3.18 -20.80 13.81
CA THR A 108 -3.49 -19.41 14.18
C THR A 108 -4.04 -18.43 13.12
N ILE A 109 -3.49 -18.33 11.91
CA ILE A 109 -3.88 -17.30 10.94
C ILE A 109 -5.32 -17.52 10.42
N SER A 110 -5.73 -18.75 10.13
CA SER A 110 -7.10 -19.05 9.64
C SER A 110 -8.21 -18.60 10.61
N LYS A 111 -7.93 -18.64 11.92
CA LYS A 111 -8.85 -18.15 12.97
C LYS A 111 -8.97 -16.64 12.98
N PHE A 112 -7.92 -15.90 12.62
CA PHE A 112 -7.92 -14.43 12.55
C PHE A 112 -8.57 -13.87 11.29
N PHE A 113 -8.67 -14.65 10.20
CA PHE A 113 -9.38 -14.23 8.98
C PHE A 113 -10.91 -14.27 9.09
N LYS A 114 -11.47 -14.99 10.07
CA LYS A 114 -12.91 -14.96 10.34
C LYS A 114 -13.33 -13.55 10.76
N GLY A 115 -14.14 -12.90 9.91
CA GLY A 115 -14.71 -11.57 10.18
C GLY A 115 -14.10 -10.43 9.38
N PHE A 116 -13.06 -10.67 8.57
CA PHE A 116 -12.56 -9.69 7.59
C PHE A 116 -13.30 -9.73 6.24
N GLU A 117 -14.19 -10.71 6.05
CA GLU A 117 -15.11 -10.81 4.90
C GLU A 117 -16.30 -9.83 5.01
N LEU A 118 -16.04 -8.57 5.38
CA LEU A 118 -17.09 -7.56 5.44
C LEU A 118 -17.34 -7.00 4.03
N LYS A 119 -18.45 -7.41 3.42
CA LYS A 119 -18.99 -6.73 2.24
C LYS A 119 -19.73 -5.47 2.69
N SER A 120 -19.47 -4.34 2.02
CA SER A 120 -20.20 -3.09 2.20
C SER A 120 -21.71 -3.37 2.17
N THR A 121 -22.42 -3.02 3.24
CA THR A 121 -23.88 -3.15 3.29
C THR A 121 -24.46 -2.18 2.28
N THR A 122 -25.14 -2.71 1.27
CA THR A 122 -25.92 -1.90 0.34
C THR A 122 -26.98 -1.09 1.10
N PRO A 123 -27.35 0.11 0.62
CA PRO A 123 -28.31 1.00 1.29
C PRO A 123 -29.66 0.34 1.63
N GLU A 124 -30.02 -0.70 0.88
CA GLU A 124 -31.21 -1.51 1.11
C GLU A 124 -31.22 -2.23 2.46
N LYS A 125 -30.07 -2.72 2.95
CA LYS A 125 -30.00 -3.48 4.22
C LYS A 125 -30.04 -2.59 5.46
N MET A 126 -29.78 -1.29 5.32
CA MET A 126 -29.81 -0.33 6.44
C MET A 126 -31.23 0.04 6.88
N LYS A 127 -32.23 -0.09 5.99
CA LYS A 127 -33.64 0.22 6.33
C LYS A 127 -34.35 -0.90 7.10
N MET A 128 -33.77 -2.10 7.13
CA MET A 128 -34.39 -3.29 7.71
C MET A 128 -34.01 -3.51 9.19
N THR A 129 -33.05 -2.74 9.72
CA THR A 129 -32.49 -2.93 11.07
C THR A 129 -32.94 -1.88 12.09
N SER A 130 -33.79 -0.92 11.69
CA SER A 130 -34.44 0.01 12.61
C SER A 130 -35.83 -0.52 12.95
N VAL A 131 -35.90 -1.38 13.98
CA VAL A 131 -37.15 -1.67 14.72
C VAL A 131 -37.03 -1.01 16.09
#